data_AF-E0IXV2-F1
#
_entry.id   AF-E0IXV2-F1
#
_cell.length_a   1.000
_cell.length_b   1.000
_cell.length_c   1.000
_cell.angle_alpha   90.00
_cell.angle_beta   90.00
_cell.angle_gamma   90.00
#
_symmetry.space_group_name_H-M   'P 1'
#
loop_
_entity.id
_entity.type
_entity.pdbx_description
1 polymer ?
#
loop_
_entity_poly.entity_id
_entity_poly.type
_entity_poly.pdbx_seq_one_letter_code
_entity_poly.pdbx_strand_id
1 'polypeptide(L)'
;MAAPKGNRFWEARSSHGRNPKFESPEALWAACCEYFEWADDNPLWEGKVFSYQGKIIKANVPKMRAMTISGLCTFLDITRQTWGTFRSMEGFSDVTSRAEDIIYDQKFSGAAADLLNANIIARDLGLKEQSQVEDVTPDKGDRDKRRSRIKELFNRGTGRDS
;
A
#
# COMPACT_ATOMS: atom_id res chain seq x y z
N MET A 1 17.22 -21.61 9.16
CA MET A 1 18.17 -20.94 8.24
C MET A 1 18.54 -19.61 8.85
N ALA A 2 19.83 -19.28 9.02
CA ALA A 2 20.22 -17.96 9.54
C ALA A 2 19.95 -16.91 8.45
N ALA A 3 19.14 -15.90 8.75
CA ALA A 3 18.83 -14.82 7.82
C ALA A 3 20.12 -14.11 7.36
N PRO A 4 20.21 -13.66 6.10
CA PRO A 4 21.37 -12.91 5.60
C PRO A 4 21.63 -11.66 6.47
N LYS A 5 22.86 -11.48 6.94
CA LYS A 5 23.24 -10.27 7.71
C LYS A 5 23.23 -9.05 6.76
N GLY A 6 22.26 -8.14 6.96
CA GLY A 6 22.14 -6.88 6.22
C GLY A 6 20.93 -6.83 5.28
N ASN A 7 20.94 -5.88 4.33
CA ASN A 7 19.77 -5.60 3.48
C ASN A 7 19.62 -6.53 2.25
N ARG A 8 20.09 -7.78 2.34
CA ARG A 8 20.02 -8.76 1.23
C ARG A 8 18.72 -9.54 1.25
N PHE A 9 17.60 -8.83 1.14
CA PHE A 9 16.28 -9.47 1.22
C PHE A 9 16.02 -10.50 0.11
N TRP A 10 16.69 -10.38 -1.03
CA TRP A 10 16.58 -11.31 -2.16
C TRP A 10 17.25 -12.67 -1.91
N GLU A 11 18.08 -12.80 -0.88
CA GLU A 11 18.66 -14.09 -0.46
C GLU A 11 17.79 -14.80 0.59
N ALA A 12 16.84 -14.08 1.22
CA ALA A 12 15.95 -14.64 2.22
C ALA A 12 14.90 -15.55 1.57
N ARG A 13 14.71 -16.74 2.14
CA ARG A 13 13.73 -17.73 1.68
C ARG A 13 13.09 -18.44 2.85
N SER A 14 11.86 -18.91 2.62
CA SER A 14 11.17 -19.79 3.56
C SER A 14 11.90 -21.12 3.71
N SER A 15 11.60 -21.82 4.80
CA SER A 15 12.11 -23.16 5.10
C SER A 15 11.70 -24.22 4.06
N HIS A 16 10.69 -23.92 3.24
CA HIS A 16 10.03 -24.86 2.33
C HIS A 16 10.80 -25.09 1.00
N GLY A 17 11.87 -24.33 0.73
CA GLY A 17 12.78 -24.57 -0.40
C GLY A 17 12.34 -23.96 -1.73
N ARG A 18 12.90 -24.46 -2.85
CA ARG A 18 12.68 -23.90 -4.20
C ARG A 18 11.36 -24.38 -4.79
N ASN A 19 10.54 -23.45 -5.29
CA ASN A 19 9.22 -23.71 -5.88
C ASN A 19 8.34 -24.63 -5.01
N PRO A 20 8.03 -24.21 -3.76
CA PRO A 20 7.25 -25.03 -2.86
C PRO A 20 5.86 -25.28 -3.43
N LYS A 21 5.47 -26.55 -3.50
CA LYS A 21 4.08 -26.94 -3.73
C LYS A 21 3.40 -26.96 -2.38
N PHE A 22 2.64 -25.92 -2.07
CA PHE A 22 1.81 -25.90 -0.87
C PHE A 22 0.64 -26.86 -1.05
N GLU A 23 0.73 -28.03 -0.43
CA GLU A 23 -0.30 -29.08 -0.52
C GLU A 23 -1.48 -28.83 0.44
N SER A 24 -1.33 -27.90 1.39
CA SER A 24 -2.39 -27.52 2.32
C SER A 24 -2.41 -26.01 2.62
N PRO A 25 -3.58 -25.43 2.96
CA PRO A 25 -3.70 -24.04 3.41
C PRO A 25 -2.85 -23.74 4.64
N GLU A 26 -2.72 -24.69 5.57
CA GLU A 26 -1.93 -24.54 6.79
C GLU A 26 -0.45 -24.41 6.50
N ALA A 27 0.06 -25.15 5.52
CA ALA A 27 1.46 -25.04 5.07
C ALA A 27 1.72 -23.67 4.44
N LEU A 28 0.80 -23.16 3.62
CA LEU A 28 0.91 -21.80 3.07
C LEU A 28 0.90 -20.76 4.19
N TRP A 29 0.00 -20.91 5.17
CA TRP A 29 -0.09 -19.99 6.30
C TRP A 29 1.19 -19.98 7.14
N ALA A 30 1.75 -21.14 7.46
CA ALA A 30 3.00 -21.24 8.20
C ALA A 30 4.15 -20.53 7.46
N ALA A 31 4.24 -20.69 6.13
CA ALA A 31 5.25 -20.00 5.33
C ALA A 31 5.01 -18.48 5.25
N CYS A 32 3.76 -18.02 5.26
CA CYS A 32 3.44 -16.60 5.42
C CYS A 32 3.89 -16.06 6.78
N CYS A 33 3.69 -16.81 7.86
CA CYS A 33 4.19 -16.45 9.20
C CYS A 33 5.72 -16.32 9.23
N GLU A 34 6.45 -17.24 8.60
CA GLU A 34 7.92 -17.13 8.49
C GLU A 34 8.35 -15.82 7.80
N TYR A 35 7.60 -15.36 6.78
CA TYR A 35 7.85 -14.07 6.15
C TYR A 35 7.58 -12.88 7.09
N PHE A 36 6.50 -12.94 7.87
CA PHE A 36 6.15 -11.87 8.80
C PHE A 36 7.22 -11.73 9.90
N GLU A 37 7.63 -12.85 10.50
CA GLU A 37 8.71 -12.92 11.48
C GLU A 37 10.02 -12.41 10.87
N TRP A 38 10.35 -12.87 9.65
CA TRP A 38 11.55 -12.40 8.95
C TRP A 38 11.52 -10.89 8.72
N ALA A 39 10.38 -10.31 8.35
CA ALA A 39 10.28 -8.88 8.12
C ALA A 39 10.47 -8.05 9.40
N ASP A 40 10.01 -8.56 10.54
CA ASP A 40 10.18 -7.93 11.86
C ASP A 40 11.63 -8.03 12.36
N ASP A 41 12.22 -9.22 12.27
CA ASP A 41 13.61 -9.49 12.70
C ASP A 41 14.67 -8.83 11.83
N ASN A 42 14.31 -8.37 10.62
CA ASN A 42 15.25 -7.82 9.64
C ASN A 42 14.90 -6.37 9.25
N PRO A 43 15.01 -5.41 10.19
CA PRO A 43 14.77 -4.00 9.90
C PRO A 43 15.77 -3.46 8.87
N LEU A 44 15.43 -2.33 8.26
CA LEU A 44 16.37 -1.55 7.48
C LEU A 44 17.28 -0.78 8.44
N TRP A 45 18.51 -0.53 8.03
CA TRP A 45 19.48 0.19 8.87
C TRP A 45 19.77 1.57 8.29
N GLU A 46 19.54 2.60 9.10
CA GLU A 46 19.91 3.97 8.80
C GLU A 46 21.22 4.31 9.53
N GLY A 47 22.27 4.68 8.78
CA GLY A 47 23.51 5.16 9.36
C GLY A 47 23.36 6.61 9.83
N LYS A 48 23.47 6.85 11.14
CA LYS A 48 23.48 8.19 11.73
C LYS A 48 24.86 8.53 12.27
N VAL A 49 25.20 9.80 12.15
CA VAL A 49 26.46 10.35 12.65
C VAL A 49 26.14 11.28 13.80
N PHE A 50 26.73 10.98 14.96
CA PHE A 50 26.63 11.78 16.17
C PHE A 50 27.99 12.44 16.42
N SER A 51 27.99 13.67 16.90
CA SER A 51 29.21 14.36 17.34
C SER A 51 29.09 14.67 18.81
N TYR A 52 30.07 14.24 19.61
CA TYR A 52 30.13 14.57 21.03
C TYR A 52 31.58 14.90 21.41
N GLN A 53 31.80 16.10 21.94
CA GLN A 53 33.13 16.60 22.36
C GLN A 53 34.21 16.48 21.26
N GLY A 54 33.86 16.81 20.01
CA GLY A 54 34.79 16.75 18.87
C GLY A 54 35.07 15.34 18.33
N LYS A 55 34.44 14.30 18.89
CA LYS A 55 34.52 12.92 18.37
C LYS A 55 33.27 12.59 17.57
N ILE A 56 33.49 12.06 16.37
CA ILE A 56 32.44 11.58 15.47
C ILE A 56 32.15 10.10 15.77
N ILE A 57 30.92 9.80 16.16
CA ILE A 57 30.41 8.45 16.41
C ILE A 57 29.43 8.10 15.30
N LYS A 58 29.68 7.01 14.58
CA LYS A 58 28.72 6.46 13.61
C LYS A 58 27.93 5.37 14.30
N ALA A 59 26.61 5.46 14.29
CA ALA A 59 25.71 4.45 14.83
C ALA A 59 24.63 4.08 13.80
N ASN A 60 24.19 2.83 13.81
CA ASN A 60 23.10 2.38 12.95
C ASN A 60 21.81 2.34 13.76
N VAL A 61 20.75 2.92 13.22
CA VAL A 61 19.42 2.94 13.83
C VAL A 61 18.51 2.04 12.98
N PRO A 62 17.77 1.09 13.60
CA PRO A 62 16.83 0.27 12.87
C PRO A 62 15.62 1.10 12.42
N LYS A 63 15.14 0.81 11.22
CA LYS A 63 13.96 1.38 10.58
C LYS A 63 13.03 0.24 10.16
N MET A 64 11.74 0.42 10.44
CA MET A 64 10.71 -0.57 10.12
C MET A 64 10.74 -0.94 8.64
N ARG A 65 10.59 -2.23 8.34
CA ARG A 65 10.43 -2.76 6.99
C ARG A 65 8.95 -2.83 6.64
N ALA A 66 8.53 -2.12 5.60
CA ALA A 66 7.17 -2.28 5.07
C ALA A 66 7.02 -3.68 4.43
N MET A 67 6.01 -4.43 4.86
CA MET A 67 5.68 -5.71 4.22
C MET A 67 5.03 -5.49 2.85
N THR A 68 5.27 -6.39 1.91
CA THR A 68 4.66 -6.32 0.58
C THR A 68 4.34 -7.70 0.05
N ILE A 69 3.27 -7.83 -0.75
CA ILE A 69 2.92 -9.10 -1.40
C ILE A 69 4.02 -9.56 -2.36
N SER A 70 4.71 -8.62 -3.02
CA SER A 70 5.86 -8.95 -3.87
C SER A 70 7.02 -9.52 -3.05
N GLY A 71 7.34 -8.91 -1.90
CA GLY A 71 8.35 -9.42 -0.97
C GLY A 71 7.99 -10.80 -0.40
N LEU A 72 6.72 -10.99 -0.02
CA LEU A 72 6.19 -12.30 0.39
C LEU A 72 6.38 -13.34 -0.72
N CYS A 73 5.96 -13.05 -1.95
CA CYS A 73 6.12 -13.98 -3.08
C CYS A 73 7.59 -14.33 -3.33
N THR A 74 8.49 -13.35 -3.28
CA THR A 74 9.94 -13.59 -3.39
C THR A 74 10.46 -14.48 -2.25
N PHE A 75 10.04 -14.23 -1.01
CA PHE A 75 10.44 -15.01 0.15
C PHE A 75 9.93 -16.47 0.08
N LEU A 76 8.70 -16.66 -0.39
CA LEU A 76 8.10 -17.97 -0.61
C LEU A 76 8.65 -18.68 -1.87
N ASP A 77 9.49 -18.03 -2.66
CA ASP A 77 9.99 -18.53 -3.95
C ASP A 77 8.87 -18.90 -4.95
N ILE A 78 7.80 -18.09 -4.98
CA ILE A 78 6.67 -18.23 -5.90
C ILE A 78 6.49 -16.98 -6.76
N THR A 79 5.79 -17.13 -7.88
CA THR A 79 5.44 -15.99 -8.73
C THR A 79 4.19 -15.28 -8.21
N ARG A 80 4.02 -14.01 -8.60
CA ARG A 80 2.77 -13.26 -8.37
C ARG A 80 1.55 -13.94 -9.02
N GLN A 81 1.76 -14.67 -10.12
CA GLN A 81 0.71 -15.45 -10.77
C GLN A 81 0.27 -16.63 -9.90
N THR A 82 1.23 -17.36 -9.31
CA THR A 82 0.95 -18.46 -8.37
C THR A 82 0.16 -17.97 -7.16
N TRP A 83 0.56 -16.82 -6.58
CA TRP A 83 -0.23 -16.18 -5.53
C TRP A 83 -1.65 -15.84 -5.99
N GLY A 84 -1.79 -15.32 -7.21
CA GLY A 84 -3.09 -15.10 -7.85
C GLY A 84 -3.95 -16.36 -7.94
N THR A 85 -3.36 -17.51 -8.26
CA THR A 85 -4.06 -18.80 -8.29
C THR A 85 -4.54 -19.22 -6.91
N PHE A 86 -3.73 -19.08 -5.86
CA PHE A 86 -4.14 -19.40 -4.48
C PHE A 86 -5.32 -18.56 -4.00
N ARG A 87 -5.39 -17.28 -4.41
CA ARG A 87 -6.55 -16.42 -4.09
C ARG A 87 -7.88 -16.90 -4.65
N SER A 88 -7.85 -17.66 -5.75
CA SER A 88 -9.05 -18.20 -6.40
C SER A 88 -9.33 -19.66 -6.04
N MET A 89 -8.46 -20.30 -5.26
CA MET A 89 -8.59 -21.70 -4.88
C MET A 89 -9.29 -21.81 -3.53
N GLU A 90 -10.32 -22.65 -3.46
CA GLU A 90 -11.07 -22.91 -2.22
C GLU A 90 -10.13 -23.44 -1.12
N GLY A 91 -10.29 -22.95 0.11
CA GLY A 91 -9.40 -23.22 1.25
C GLY A 91 -8.15 -22.34 1.30
N PHE A 92 -7.53 -22.03 0.15
CA PHE A 92 -6.36 -21.13 0.09
C PHE A 92 -6.75 -19.65 0.06
N SER A 93 -7.94 -19.32 -0.46
CA SER A 93 -8.48 -17.95 -0.51
C SER A 93 -8.46 -17.26 0.85
N ASP A 94 -8.83 -17.98 1.91
CA ASP A 94 -8.92 -17.44 3.27
C ASP A 94 -7.53 -17.13 3.82
N VAL A 95 -6.56 -17.99 3.56
CA VAL A 95 -5.15 -17.80 3.95
C VAL A 95 -4.55 -16.60 3.21
N THR A 96 -4.79 -16.50 1.90
CA THR A 96 -4.28 -15.38 1.11
C THR A 96 -4.91 -14.05 1.50
N SER A 97 -6.21 -14.02 1.78
CA SER A 97 -6.93 -12.82 2.24
C SER A 97 -6.38 -12.38 3.59
N ARG A 98 -6.24 -13.31 4.54
CA ARG A 98 -5.66 -13.04 5.86
C ARG A 98 -4.23 -12.50 5.76
N ALA A 99 -3.40 -13.07 4.89
CA ALA A 99 -2.04 -12.58 4.68
C ALA A 99 -2.01 -11.17 4.07
N GLU A 100 -2.90 -10.89 3.11
CA GLU A 100 -3.07 -9.56 2.51
C GLU A 100 -3.51 -8.52 3.55
N ASP A 101 -4.47 -8.86 4.41
CA ASP A 101 -4.96 -7.99 5.49
C ASP A 101 -3.87 -7.67 6.52
N ILE A 102 -3.06 -8.65 6.91
CA ILE A 102 -1.94 -8.42 7.85
C ILE A 102 -0.89 -7.50 7.23
N ILE A 103 -0.56 -7.71 5.94
CA ILE A 103 0.38 -6.84 5.22
C ILE A 103 -0.18 -5.43 5.09
N TYR A 104 -1.48 -5.28 4.86
CA TYR A 104 -2.15 -3.99 4.85
C TYR A 104 -2.05 -3.31 6.21
N ASP A 105 -2.45 -3.99 7.29
CA ASP A 105 -2.51 -3.44 8.64
C ASP A 105 -1.13 -3.09 9.20
N GLN A 106 -0.11 -3.92 8.94
CA GLN A 106 1.28 -3.63 9.33
C GLN A 106 1.79 -2.33 8.71
N LYS A 107 1.48 -2.09 7.43
CA LYS A 107 1.85 -0.85 6.76
C LYS A 107 1.04 0.33 7.30
N PHE A 108 -0.26 0.15 7.47
CA PHE A 108 -1.16 1.20 7.94
C PHE A 108 -0.77 1.67 9.35
N SER A 109 -0.65 0.75 10.30
CA SER A 109 -0.21 1.03 11.68
C SER A 109 1.20 1.61 11.73
N GLY A 110 2.14 1.07 10.94
CA GLY A 110 3.50 1.60 10.83
C GLY A 110 3.56 3.03 10.31
N ALA A 111 2.71 3.39 9.35
CA ALA A 111 2.59 4.76 8.87
C ALA A 111 1.91 5.68 9.89
N ALA A 112 0.87 5.20 10.57
CA ALA A 112 0.18 5.95 11.62
C ALA A 112 1.08 6.26 12.83
N ALA A 113 2.09 5.43 13.08
CA ALA A 113 3.08 5.61 14.13
C ALA A 113 4.36 6.34 13.68
N ASP A 114 4.37 6.96 12.48
CA ASP A 114 5.53 7.64 11.88
C ASP A 114 6.78 6.76 11.70
N LEU A 115 6.63 5.43 11.74
CA LEU A 115 7.71 4.47 11.51
C LEU A 115 7.96 4.25 10.01
N LEU A 116 6.90 4.36 9.22
CA LEU A 116 6.91 4.31 7.76
C LEU A 116 6.50 5.66 7.17
N ASN A 117 6.95 5.96 5.96
CA ASN A 117 6.60 7.22 5.29
C ASN A 117 5.09 7.24 4.92
N ALA A 118 4.31 8.08 5.59
CA ALA A 118 2.86 8.16 5.41
C ALA A 118 2.42 8.39 3.95
N ASN A 119 3.12 9.25 3.19
CA ASN A 119 2.77 9.55 1.80
C ASN A 119 3.00 8.37 0.86
N ILE A 120 4.08 7.60 1.05
CA ILE A 120 4.33 6.39 0.26
C ILE A 120 3.28 5.32 0.61
N ILE A 121 3.02 5.11 1.90
CA ILE A 121 2.06 4.09 2.35
C ILE A 121 0.63 4.44 1.94
N ALA A 122 0.20 5.71 2.05
CA ALA A 122 -1.12 6.13 1.61
C ALA A 122 -1.35 5.83 0.12
N ARG A 123 -0.34 6.03 -0.73
CA ARG A 123 -0.41 5.71 -2.17
C ARG A 123 -0.42 4.21 -2.43
N ASP A 124 0.38 3.44 -1.71
CA ASP A 124 0.45 1.98 -1.83
C ASP A 124 -0.83 1.28 -1.36
N LEU A 125 -1.44 1.77 -0.27
CA LEU A 125 -2.71 1.26 0.27
C LEU A 125 -3.95 1.82 -0.47
N GLY A 126 -3.77 2.82 -1.34
CA GLY A 126 -4.87 3.47 -2.06
C GLY A 126 -5.78 4.32 -1.17
N LEU A 127 -5.25 4.88 -0.08
CA LEU A 127 -5.96 5.82 0.78
C LEU A 127 -6.24 7.11 -0.01
N LYS A 128 -7.53 7.46 -0.11
CA LYS A 128 -7.98 8.62 -0.88
C LYS A 128 -8.24 9.81 0.04
N GLU A 129 -7.75 10.97 -0.37
CA GLU A 129 -8.13 12.23 0.24
C GLU A 129 -9.55 12.60 -0.19
N GLN A 130 -10.37 13.03 0.77
CA GLN A 130 -11.71 13.54 0.51
C GLN A 130 -11.72 15.04 0.78
N SER A 131 -11.97 15.83 -0.27
CA SER A 131 -12.06 17.29 -0.17
C SER A 131 -13.45 17.77 -0.55
N GLN A 132 -14.01 18.67 0.24
CA GLN A 132 -15.20 19.43 -0.13
C GLN A 132 -14.76 20.83 -0.55
N VAL A 133 -15.09 21.23 -1.77
CA VAL A 133 -14.78 22.57 -2.29
C VAL A 133 -16.09 23.31 -2.48
N GLU A 134 -16.28 24.37 -1.69
CA GLU A 134 -17.42 25.26 -1.87
C GLU A 134 -17.14 26.26 -3.00
N ASP A 135 -18.03 26.28 -3.98
CA ASP A 135 -18.01 27.29 -5.03
C ASP A 135 -18.55 28.63 -4.48
N VAL A 136 -17.63 29.56 -4.21
CA VAL A 136 -17.92 30.91 -3.70
C VAL A 136 -18.05 31.96 -4.81
N THR A 137 -18.19 31.52 -6.06
CA THR A 137 -18.37 32.46 -7.18
C THR A 137 -19.67 33.26 -6.98
N PRO A 138 -19.65 34.60 -7.09
CA PRO A 138 -20.83 35.47 -6.86
C PRO A 138 -22.04 35.21 -7.78
N ASP A 139 -21.93 34.29 -8.73
CA ASP A 139 -22.79 34.14 -9.89
C ASP A 139 -23.75 32.94 -9.79
N LYS A 140 -23.86 32.30 -8.61
CA LYS A 140 -24.84 31.22 -8.38
C LYS A 140 -26.30 31.66 -8.57
N GLY A 141 -26.58 32.97 -8.61
CA GLY A 141 -27.89 33.53 -8.97
C GLY A 141 -28.13 33.72 -10.48
N ASP A 142 -27.15 33.43 -11.34
CA ASP A 142 -27.23 33.76 -12.77
C ASP A 142 -27.56 32.54 -13.64
N ARG A 143 -27.53 31.30 -13.12
CA ARG A 143 -28.00 30.13 -13.89
C ARG A 143 -29.47 30.25 -14.28
N ASP A 144 -30.30 30.71 -13.36
CA ASP A 144 -31.74 30.91 -13.63
C ASP A 144 -31.99 32.14 -14.51
N LYS A 145 -31.19 33.21 -14.36
CA LYS A 145 -31.22 34.37 -15.25
C LYS A 145 -30.73 34.06 -16.67
N ARG A 146 -29.73 33.19 -16.82
CA ARG A 146 -29.26 32.70 -18.13
C ARG A 146 -30.33 31.84 -18.78
N ARG A 147 -30.97 30.93 -18.03
CA ARG A 147 -32.10 30.13 -18.53
C ARG A 147 -33.28 31.00 -18.94
N SER A 148 -33.64 32.02 -18.17
CA SER A 148 -34.72 32.94 -18.51
C SER A 148 -34.39 33.77 -19.75
N ARG A 149 -33.14 34.25 -19.87
CA ARG A 149 -32.69 35.05 -21.01
C ARG A 149 -32.58 34.23 -22.31
N ILE A 150 -32.15 32.97 -22.23
CA ILE A 150 -32.17 32.04 -23.37
C ILE A 150 -33.61 31.78 -23.83
N LYS A 151 -34.55 31.58 -22.90
CA LYS A 151 -35.97 31.37 -23.22
C LYS A 151 -36.61 32.61 -23.86
N GLU A 152 -36.26 33.80 -23.38
CA GLU A 152 -36.73 35.07 -23.92
C GLU A 152 -36.21 35.31 -25.35
N LEU A 153 -34.94 34.99 -25.61
CA LEU A 153 -34.34 35.09 -26.94
C LEU A 153 -34.98 34.10 -27.92
N PHE A 154 -35.28 32.88 -27.49
CA PHE A 154 -35.98 31.89 -28.32
C PHE A 154 -37.39 32.34 -28.71
N ASN A 155 -38.16 32.87 -27.75
CA ASN A 155 -39.52 33.36 -27.99
C ASN A 155 -39.57 34.61 -28.88
N ARG A 156 -38.52 35.44 -28.86
CA ARG A 156 -38.40 36.61 -29.75
C ARG A 156 -38.09 36.23 -31.20
N GLY A 157 -37.46 35.09 -31.43
CA GLY A 157 -37.15 34.58 -32.78
C GLY A 157 -38.36 33.97 -33.50
N THR A 158 -39.34 33.44 -32.75
CA THR A 158 -40.50 32.73 -33.31
C THR A 158 -41.73 33.61 -33.54
N GLY A 159 -41.68 34.89 -33.21
CA GLY A 159 -42.82 35.82 -33.26
C GLY A 159 -42.79 36.85 -34.40
N ARG A 160 -41.96 36.67 -35.43
CA ARG A 160 -41.85 37.62 -36.56
C ARG A 160 -42.23 37.09 -37.94
N ASP A 161 -42.68 35.85 -38.03
CA ASP A 161 -43.21 35.29 -39.28
C ASP A 161 -44.68 34.91 -39.10
N SER A 162 -45.56 35.90 -39.18
CA SER A 162 -47.00 35.78 -39.46
C SER A 162 -47.51 37.11 -40.00
#